data_AF-A0AAN5BYX6-F1
#
_entry.id   AF-A0AAN5BYX6-F1
#
_cell.length_a   1.000
_cell.length_b   1.000
_cell.length_c   1.000
_cell.angle_alpha   90.00
_cell.angle_beta   90.00
_cell.angle_gamma   90.00
#
_symmetry.space_group_name_H-M   'P 1'
#
loop_
_entity.id
_entity.type
_entity.pdbx_description
1 polymer ?
#
loop_
_entity_poly.entity_id
_entity_poly.type
_entity_poly.pdbx_seq_one_letter_code
_entity_poly.pdbx_strand_id
1 'polypeptide(L)'
;ANGIVDISNSDTYLSLNGLYSIIGRALVVHEKEDDLGLGGDEASKQNGNAGARVACGVIAIMEDNGNSVSLLSVTSPLVLTLAYL
;
A
#
# COMPACT_ATOMS: atom_id res chain seq x y z
N ALA A 1 -5.18 20.73 -0.08
CA ALA A 1 -5.40 19.50 0.70
C ALA A 1 -4.07 19.08 1.30
N ASN A 2 -4.02 18.59 2.55
CA ASN A 2 -2.76 18.37 3.27
C ASN A 2 -2.10 17.01 2.99
N GLY A 3 -2.59 16.25 1.98
CA GLY A 3 -2.00 14.97 1.58
C GLY A 3 -2.16 13.83 2.59
N ILE A 4 -3.07 13.96 3.56
CA ILE A 4 -3.34 12.93 4.57
C ILE A 4 -4.52 12.07 4.11
N VAL A 5 -4.36 10.74 4.20
CA VAL A 5 -5.41 9.76 3.91
C VAL A 5 -5.50 8.79 5.09
N ASP A 6 -6.61 8.86 5.82
CA ASP A 6 -6.94 7.89 6.87
C ASP A 6 -7.81 6.77 6.28
N ILE A 7 -7.31 5.54 6.29
CA ILE A 7 -7.97 4.39 5.67
C ILE A 7 -8.34 3.36 6.73
N SER A 8 -9.62 2.98 6.75
CA SER A 8 -10.14 1.82 7.48
C SER A 8 -10.97 0.99 6.51
N ASN A 9 -10.45 -0.18 6.12
CA ASN A 9 -11.11 -1.04 5.15
C ASN A 9 -10.95 -2.51 5.55
N SER A 10 -11.90 -3.35 5.12
CA SER A 10 -11.86 -4.81 5.33
C SER A 10 -11.92 -5.52 3.99
N ASP A 11 -11.04 -6.50 3.79
CA ASP A 11 -11.00 -7.32 2.58
C ASP A 11 -11.08 -8.81 2.96
N THR A 12 -11.84 -9.59 2.20
CA THR A 12 -12.07 -11.03 2.45
C THR A 12 -11.13 -11.95 1.67
N TYR A 13 -10.43 -11.44 0.66
CA TYR A 13 -9.49 -12.18 -0.17
C TYR A 13 -8.07 -12.14 0.42
N LEU A 14 -7.72 -11.04 1.09
CA LEU A 14 -6.46 -10.91 1.82
C LEU A 14 -6.46 -11.81 3.06
N SER A 15 -5.41 -12.62 3.21
CA SER A 15 -5.21 -13.48 4.38
C SER A 15 -3.85 -13.21 5.02
N LEU A 16 -3.77 -13.34 6.35
CA LEU A 16 -2.51 -13.27 7.11
C LEU A 16 -1.90 -14.65 7.39
N ASN A 17 -2.52 -15.73 6.89
CA ASN A 17 -2.06 -17.10 7.05
C ASN A 17 -2.40 -17.99 5.84
N GLY A 18 -1.87 -19.22 5.83
CA GLY A 18 -2.11 -20.19 4.77
C GLY A 18 -1.45 -19.82 3.43
N LEU A 19 -1.92 -20.45 2.34
CA LEU A 19 -1.32 -20.35 1.01
C LEU A 19 -1.37 -18.92 0.43
N TYR A 20 -2.43 -18.17 0.74
CA TYR A 20 -2.64 -16.81 0.26
C TYR A 20 -2.14 -15.75 1.25
N SER A 21 -1.27 -16.13 2.20
CA SER A 21 -0.74 -15.17 3.17
C SER A 21 -0.03 -14.00 2.49
N ILE A 22 -0.31 -12.80 2.97
CA ILE A 22 0.35 -11.56 2.55
C ILE A 22 1.48 -11.13 3.50
N ILE A 23 1.70 -11.85 4.59
CA ILE A 23 2.86 -11.61 5.46
C ILE A 23 4.15 -11.79 4.64
N GLY A 24 5.07 -10.84 4.76
CA GLY A 24 6.31 -10.78 4.00
C GLY A 24 6.17 -10.23 2.58
N ARG A 25 4.96 -9.87 2.14
CA ARG A 25 4.71 -9.14 0.88
C ARG A 25 4.73 -7.63 1.12
N ALA A 26 4.60 -6.85 0.04
CA ALA A 26 4.59 -5.40 0.11
C ALA A 26 3.18 -4.82 -0.10
N LEU A 27 2.82 -3.82 0.71
CA LEU A 27 1.77 -2.86 0.40
C LEU A 27 2.40 -1.73 -0.43
N VAL A 28 1.71 -1.25 -1.45
CA VAL A 28 2.19 -0.21 -2.37
C VAL A 28 1.14 0.89 -2.52
N VAL A 29 1.57 2.14 -2.46
CA VAL A 29 0.75 3.31 -2.78
C VAL A 29 1.17 3.82 -4.15
N HIS A 30 0.20 4.09 -5.00
CA HIS A 30 0.40 4.54 -6.37
C HIS A 30 0.18 6.05 -6.54
N GLU A 31 0.79 6.62 -7.57
CA GLU A 31 0.72 8.05 -7.90
C GLU A 31 -0.66 8.50 -8.40
N LYS A 32 -1.36 7.63 -9.12
CA LYS A 32 -2.65 7.92 -9.76
C LYS A 32 -3.74 7.01 -9.20
N GLU A 33 -4.98 7.42 -9.45
CA GLU A 33 -6.16 6.62 -9.16
C GLU A 33 -6.15 5.32 -9.97
N ASP A 34 -6.51 4.21 -9.32
CA ASP A 34 -6.69 2.91 -9.95
C ASP A 34 -8.05 2.90 -10.67
N ASP A 35 -8.05 2.63 -11.97
CA ASP A 35 -9.27 2.59 -12.79
C ASP A 35 -10.08 1.30 -12.64
N LEU A 36 -9.66 0.38 -11.76
CA LEU A 36 -10.32 -0.87 -11.39
C LEU A 36 -10.48 -1.85 -12.56
N GLY A 37 -9.63 -1.75 -13.58
CA GLY A 37 -9.72 -2.58 -14.78
C GLY A 37 -10.77 -2.11 -15.79
N LEU A 38 -11.30 -0.89 -15.61
CA LEU A 38 -12.39 -0.34 -16.43
C LEU A 38 -11.92 0.63 -17.52
N GLY A 39 -10.61 0.83 -17.66
CA GLY A 39 -10.01 1.74 -18.64
C GLY A 39 -10.05 1.24 -20.10
N GLY A 40 -10.31 -0.05 -20.32
CA GLY A 40 -10.50 -0.64 -21.65
C GLY A 40 -9.20 -0.97 -22.41
N ASP A 41 -8.05 -0.82 -21.78
CA ASP A 41 -6.74 -1.22 -22.29
C ASP A 41 -6.11 -2.36 -21.45
N GLU A 42 -4.98 -2.88 -21.91
CA GLU A 42 -4.30 -3.99 -21.23
C GLU A 42 -3.60 -3.56 -19.93
N ALA A 43 -3.18 -2.30 -19.81
CA ALA A 43 -2.55 -1.80 -18.59
C ALA A 43 -3.59 -1.65 -17.46
N SER A 44 -4.81 -1.22 -17.79
CA SER A 44 -5.94 -1.17 -16.87
C SER A 44 -6.19 -2.53 -16.18
N LYS A 45 -6.23 -3.63 -16.95
CA LYS A 45 -6.39 -4.99 -16.38
C LYS A 45 -5.20 -5.48 -15.55
N GLN A 46 -4.00 -4.94 -15.80
CA GLN A 46 -2.76 -5.40 -15.16
C GLN A 46 -2.39 -4.60 -13.91
N ASN A 47 -2.60 -3.29 -13.93
CA ASN A 47 -2.14 -2.36 -12.90
C ASN A 47 -3.08 -1.16 -12.66
N GLY A 48 -4.30 -1.20 -13.19
CA GLY A 48 -5.30 -0.17 -12.97
C GLY A 48 -4.92 1.20 -13.53
N ASN A 49 -3.93 1.29 -14.42
CA ASN A 49 -3.34 2.55 -14.87
C ASN A 49 -2.87 3.48 -13.72
N ALA A 50 -2.58 2.91 -12.55
CA ALA A 50 -2.31 3.65 -11.32
C ALA A 50 -0.95 4.40 -11.28
N GLY A 51 -0.11 4.22 -12.31
CA GLY A 51 1.15 4.97 -12.44
C GLY A 51 2.26 4.52 -11.47
N ALA A 52 3.17 5.43 -11.14
CA ALA A 52 4.37 5.11 -10.36
C ALA A 52 4.06 4.70 -8.91
N ARG A 53 4.99 3.97 -8.29
CA ARG A 53 4.89 3.54 -6.87
C ARG A 53 5.51 4.61 -5.99
N VAL A 54 4.69 5.40 -5.30
CA VAL A 54 5.15 6.54 -4.49
C VAL A 54 5.60 6.12 -3.09
N ALA A 55 5.08 5.01 -2.57
CA ALA A 55 5.53 4.42 -1.31
C ALA A 55 5.32 2.90 -1.32
N CYS A 56 6.12 2.19 -0.53
CA CYS A 56 5.92 0.78 -0.25
C CYS A 56 6.40 0.41 1.15
N GLY A 57 5.88 -0.68 1.69
CA GLY A 57 6.28 -1.22 2.99
C GLY A 57 5.99 -2.71 3.08
N VAL A 58 6.81 -3.43 3.84
CA VAL A 58 6.63 -4.87 4.07
C VAL A 58 5.53 -5.09 5.12
N ILE A 59 4.63 -6.03 4.85
CA ILE A 59 3.59 -6.45 5.78
C ILE A 59 4.20 -7.47 6.74
N ALA A 60 4.31 -7.11 8.01
CA ALA A 60 4.91 -7.94 9.05
C ALA A 60 3.92 -8.22 10.18
N ILE A 61 4.17 -9.30 10.93
CA ILE A 61 3.47 -9.58 12.17
C ILE A 61 3.97 -8.58 13.21
N MET A 62 3.04 -7.86 13.83
CA MET A 62 3.32 -6.97 14.94
C MET A 62 2.88 -7.66 16.22
N GLU A 63 3.73 -7.62 17.26
CA GLU A 63 3.33 -8.00 18.60
C GLU A 63 2.42 -6.92 19.15
N ASP A 64 1.16 -7.28 19.42
CA ASP A 64 0.20 -6.34 19.99
C ASP A 64 0.42 -6.23 21.51
N ASN A 65 1.03 -5.12 21.93
CA ASN A 65 1.09 -4.72 23.34
C ASN A 65 -0.17 -3.93 23.77
N GLY A 66 -1.27 -4.00 23.00
CA GLY A 66 -2.54 -3.32 23.26
C GLY A 66 -2.69 -1.97 22.55
N ASN A 67 -1.99 -1.75 21.43
CA ASN A 67 -2.12 -0.53 20.63
C ASN A 67 -1.78 -0.81 19.15
N SER A 68 -2.82 -0.87 18.33
CA SER A 68 -2.88 -0.61 16.87
C SER A 68 -1.69 -1.04 16.01
N VAL A 69 -1.92 -2.03 15.13
CA VAL A 69 -1.02 -2.48 14.06
C VAL A 69 -0.37 -1.30 13.33
N SER A 70 0.95 -1.17 13.49
CA SER A 70 1.75 -0.13 12.84
C SER A 70 2.59 -0.75 11.73
N LEU A 71 2.36 -0.32 10.49
CA LEU A 71 3.17 -0.68 9.33
C LEU A 71 4.56 -0.05 9.50
N LEU A 72 5.56 -0.82 9.92
CA LEU A 72 6.90 -0.31 10.17
C LEU A 72 7.82 -0.45 8.94
N SER A 73 8.41 0.71 8.61
CA SER A 73 9.52 0.98 7.70
C SER A 73 9.18 1.24 6.22
N VAL A 74 9.01 2.52 5.90
CA VAL A 74 9.56 3.08 4.66
C VAL A 74 11.04 3.33 4.88
N THR A 75 11.90 2.60 4.16
CA THR A 75 13.35 2.80 4.18
C THR A 75 13.71 4.05 3.38
N SER A 76 13.81 5.20 4.04
CA SER A 76 14.91 6.16 3.92
C SER A 76 14.44 7.57 4.31
N PRO A 77 15.14 8.26 5.24
CA PRO A 77 14.84 9.65 5.58
C PRO A 77 15.04 10.62 4.40
N LEU A 78 15.71 10.22 3.31
CA LEU A 78 15.91 11.08 2.14
C LEU A 78 14.64 11.28 1.29
N VAL A 79 13.64 10.39 1.36
CA VAL A 79 12.40 10.53 0.59
C VAL A 79 11.38 11.42 1.32
N LEU A 80 11.41 11.47 2.66
CA LEU A 80 10.51 12.34 3.42
C LEU A 80 10.87 13.84 3.31
N THR A 81 12.12 14.17 3.00
CA THR A 81 12.59 15.56 2.84
C THR A 81 12.52 16.10 1.41
N LEU A 82 12.27 15.26 0.40
CA LEU A 82 12.14 15.70 -1.00
C LEU A 82 10.69 15.99 -1.42
N ALA A 83 9.72 15.84 -0.51
CA ALA A 83 8.39 16.43 -0.65
C ALA A 83 8.33 17.88 -0.09
N TYR A 84 9.47 18.46 0.28
CA TYR A 84 9.61 19.83 0.76
C TYR A 84 10.57 20.66 -0.13
N LEU A 85 10.27 20.73 -1.42
CA LEU A 85 10.58 21.86 -2.32
C LEU A 85 9.78 21.75 -3.62
#